data_AF-A0A957X2V0-F1
#
_entry.id   AF-A0A957X2V0-F1
#
_cell.length_a   1.000
_cell.length_b   1.000
_cell.length_c   1.000
_cell.angle_alpha   90.00
_cell.angle_beta   90.00
_cell.angle_gamma   90.00
#
_symmetry.space_group_name_H-M   'P 1'
#
loop_
_entity.id
_entity.type
_entity.pdbx_description
1 polymer ?
#
loop_
_entity_poly.entity_id
_entity_poly.type
_entity_poly.pdbx_seq_one_letter_code
_entity_poly.pdbx_strand_id
1 'polypeptide(L)'
;MTNQFQLSLFDDVAAPPTERKTARSGTFVDNMVLPIHRWFRYSAGFSAEWVEQLLQEWDLDQRHVVLDPFAGSGTVLLACEKAGLPSVGVEAHPTVAQICQTKLLWPSSVDDFVEFAESVHRQAKHLSPNGVEHPPLLLRSFEAEALAQLEAMKKAWLACDDQSPASALVWLALTAILRPCSSAGTAQWQYILPNKTKKKVL
;
A
#
# COMPACT_ATOMS: atom_id res chain seq x y z
N MET A 1 7.59 39.94 -30.61
CA MET A 1 7.20 38.84 -29.70
C MET A 1 8.43 37.99 -29.51
N THR A 2 9.03 38.02 -28.32
CA THR A 2 10.24 37.26 -27.99
C THR A 2 9.83 35.82 -27.73
N ASN A 3 10.27 34.89 -28.58
CA ASN A 3 10.07 33.46 -28.37
C ASN A 3 10.78 33.06 -27.07
N GLN A 4 10.01 32.65 -26.05
CA GLN A 4 10.56 31.98 -24.89
C GLN A 4 11.00 30.58 -25.32
N PHE A 5 12.31 30.33 -25.29
CA PHE A 5 12.86 28.98 -25.38
C PHE A 5 12.81 28.36 -23.99
N GLN A 6 12.06 27.26 -23.85
CA GLN A 6 12.14 26.41 -22.67
C GLN A 6 13.40 25.54 -22.79
N LEU A 7 14.38 25.79 -21.93
CA LEU A 7 15.58 24.97 -21.83
C LEU A 7 15.18 23.57 -21.33
N SER A 8 15.73 22.53 -21.95
CA SER A 8 15.60 21.17 -21.45
C SER A 8 16.41 21.01 -20.17
N LEU A 9 15.82 20.38 -19.15
CA LEU A 9 16.51 20.10 -17.88
C LEU A 9 17.54 18.97 -18.02
N PHE A 10 17.40 18.13 -19.06
CA PHE A 10 18.28 17.01 -19.36
C PHE A 10 18.69 17.06 -20.84
N ASP A 11 19.87 16.53 -21.18
CA ASP A 11 20.24 16.27 -22.58
C ASP A 11 19.15 15.41 -23.27
N ASP A 12 19.05 15.48 -24.59
CA ASP A 12 18.08 14.70 -25.39
C ASP A 12 18.11 13.23 -24.95
N VAL A 13 17.15 12.86 -24.10
CA VAL A 13 17.00 11.49 -23.62
C VAL A 13 16.75 10.66 -24.88
N ALA A 14 17.60 9.65 -25.11
CA ALA A 14 17.43 8.72 -26.22
C ALA A 14 15.95 8.37 -26.34
N ALA A 15 15.41 8.48 -27.56
CA ALA A 15 13.98 8.29 -27.80
C ALA A 15 13.52 7.03 -27.08
N PRO A 16 12.45 7.10 -26.26
CA PRO A 16 12.04 5.95 -25.46
C PRO A 16 11.84 4.75 -26.39
N PRO A 17 12.28 3.55 -25.99
CA PRO A 17 12.02 2.33 -26.75
C PRO A 17 10.54 2.23 -27.11
N THR A 18 10.27 1.75 -28.32
CA THR A 18 8.93 1.66 -28.94
C THR A 18 7.82 1.29 -27.95
N GLU A 19 6.78 2.13 -27.84
CA GLU A 19 5.65 1.98 -26.91
C GLU A 19 5.03 0.58 -26.96
N ARG A 20 5.35 -0.26 -25.98
CA ARG A 20 4.55 -1.45 -25.63
C ARG A 20 3.67 -1.14 -24.43
N LYS A 21 2.80 -0.12 -24.55
CA LYS A 21 1.73 0.07 -23.57
C LYS A 21 0.73 -1.06 -23.71
N THR A 22 0.85 -2.08 -22.86
CA THR A 22 -0.26 -2.99 -22.61
C THR A 22 -1.39 -2.17 -21.96
N ALA A 23 -2.65 -2.41 -22.37
CA ALA A 23 -3.82 -1.60 -21.97
C ALA A 23 -4.03 -1.49 -20.44
N ARG A 24 -3.34 -2.29 -19.63
CA ARG A 24 -3.46 -2.35 -18.16
C ARG A 24 -2.26 -1.76 -17.40
N SER A 25 -1.21 -1.33 -18.10
CA SER A 25 0.00 -0.73 -17.51
C SER A 25 -0.29 0.41 -16.53
N GLY A 26 -1.28 1.26 -16.83
CA GLY A 26 -1.69 2.39 -15.98
C GLY A 26 -2.58 2.03 -14.78
N THR A 27 -2.72 0.76 -14.41
CA THR A 27 -3.63 0.34 -13.32
C THR A 27 -2.98 -0.64 -12.34
N PHE A 28 -3.39 -0.60 -11.08
CA PHE A 28 -2.93 -1.52 -10.02
C PHE A 28 -3.62 -2.91 -10.07
N VAL A 29 -4.49 -3.18 -11.04
CA VAL A 29 -5.37 -4.36 -10.96
C VAL A 29 -4.56 -5.65 -10.96
N ASP A 30 -3.54 -5.75 -11.81
CA ASP A 30 -2.69 -6.95 -11.92
C ASP A 30 -1.77 -7.13 -10.70
N ASN A 31 -1.48 -6.06 -9.97
CA ASN A 31 -0.69 -6.12 -8.75
C ASN A 31 -1.38 -6.89 -7.61
N MET A 32 -2.71 -7.09 -7.71
CA MET A 32 -3.47 -7.84 -6.69
C MET A 32 -3.17 -9.35 -6.67
N VAL A 33 -2.51 -9.89 -7.69
CA VAL A 33 -2.03 -11.29 -7.69
C VAL A 33 -0.55 -11.43 -7.36
N LEU A 34 0.19 -10.32 -7.31
CA LEU A 34 1.64 -10.33 -7.08
C LEU A 34 1.96 -10.37 -5.57
N PRO A 35 3.01 -11.13 -5.15
CA PRO A 35 3.51 -11.10 -3.79
C PRO A 35 3.82 -9.67 -3.34
N ILE A 36 3.60 -9.38 -2.06
CA ILE A 36 3.85 -8.08 -1.40
C ILE A 36 2.96 -6.93 -1.92
N HIS A 37 2.85 -6.73 -3.23
CA HIS A 37 1.99 -5.71 -3.82
C HIS A 37 0.53 -5.88 -3.37
N ARG A 38 0.01 -7.10 -3.35
CA ARG A 38 -1.36 -7.40 -2.93
C ARG A 38 -1.65 -7.16 -1.44
N TRP A 39 -0.64 -6.91 -0.61
CA TRP A 39 -0.84 -6.60 0.82
C TRP A 39 -1.67 -5.34 1.03
N PHE A 40 -1.67 -4.40 0.07
CA PHE A 40 -2.54 -3.23 0.10
C PHE A 40 -2.98 -2.81 -1.31
N ARG A 41 -4.28 -2.70 -1.54
CA ARG A 41 -4.83 -2.22 -2.82
C ARG A 41 -4.71 -0.70 -2.94
N TYR A 42 -3.82 -0.23 -3.81
CA TYR A 42 -3.64 1.20 -4.08
C TYR A 42 -4.15 1.59 -5.47
N SER A 43 -5.33 2.22 -5.58
CA SER A 43 -5.94 2.48 -6.89
C SER A 43 -5.22 3.51 -7.74
N ALA A 44 -4.41 4.37 -7.13
CA ALA A 44 -3.56 5.32 -7.84
C ALA A 44 -2.24 4.70 -8.32
N GLY A 45 -2.00 3.41 -8.04
CA GLY A 45 -0.82 2.69 -8.51
C GLY A 45 -0.96 2.17 -9.94
N PHE A 46 0.18 1.93 -10.57
CA PHE A 46 0.33 1.32 -11.90
C PHE A 46 0.89 -0.11 -11.79
N SER A 47 1.00 -0.78 -12.94
CA SER A 47 1.46 -2.17 -13.05
C SER A 47 2.92 -2.32 -12.64
N ALA A 48 3.20 -3.25 -11.72
CA ALA A 48 4.57 -3.62 -11.35
C ALA A 48 5.31 -4.30 -12.51
N GLU A 49 4.60 -5.11 -13.32
CA GLU A 49 5.16 -5.75 -14.51
C GLU A 49 5.66 -4.71 -15.52
N TRP A 50 4.94 -3.60 -15.68
CA TRP A 50 5.39 -2.51 -16.55
C TRP A 50 6.69 -1.86 -16.03
N VAL A 51 6.83 -1.70 -14.70
CA VAL A 51 8.10 -1.24 -14.14
C VAL A 51 9.22 -2.22 -14.42
N GLU A 52 8.98 -3.52 -14.17
CA GLU A 52 9.98 -4.57 -14.43
C GLU A 52 10.45 -4.57 -15.88
N GLN A 53 9.54 -4.36 -16.83
CA GLN A 53 9.87 -4.19 -18.25
C GLN A 53 10.76 -2.96 -18.49
N LEU A 54 10.42 -1.81 -17.91
CA LEU A 54 11.25 -0.59 -18.05
C LEU A 54 12.65 -0.75 -17.46
N LEU A 55 12.78 -1.39 -16.30
CA LEU A 55 14.07 -1.65 -15.66
C LEU A 55 14.98 -2.50 -16.57
N GLN A 56 14.40 -3.47 -17.28
CA GLN A 56 15.11 -4.31 -18.27
C GLN A 56 15.41 -3.56 -19.56
N GLU A 57 14.44 -2.80 -20.10
CA GLU A 57 14.60 -2.04 -21.33
C GLU A 57 15.68 -0.97 -21.24
N TRP A 58 15.89 -0.41 -20.05
CA TRP A 58 16.93 0.58 -19.77
C TRP A 58 18.27 -0.04 -19.35
N ASP A 59 18.37 -1.37 -19.35
CA ASP A 59 19.58 -2.13 -18.99
C ASP A 59 20.16 -1.68 -17.63
N LEU A 60 19.27 -1.48 -16.64
CA LEU A 60 19.67 -1.03 -15.32
C LEU A 60 20.31 -2.18 -14.53
N ASP A 61 21.37 -1.84 -13.81
CA ASP A 61 22.09 -2.73 -12.90
C ASP A 61 22.38 -2.04 -11.55
N GLN A 62 23.09 -2.71 -10.65
CA GLN A 62 23.38 -2.22 -9.29
C GLN A 62 24.20 -0.91 -9.24
N ARG A 63 24.74 -0.42 -10.36
CA ARG A 63 25.42 0.89 -10.44
C ARG A 63 24.44 2.04 -10.56
N HIS A 64 23.20 1.76 -10.96
CA HIS A 64 22.14 2.73 -11.15
C HIS A 64 21.24 2.78 -9.93
N VAL A 65 20.78 3.96 -9.54
CA VAL A 65 19.79 4.16 -8.46
C VAL A 65 18.51 4.70 -9.07
N VAL A 66 17.40 3.99 -8.85
CA VAL A 66 16.07 4.43 -9.33
C VAL A 66 15.45 5.38 -8.31
N LEU A 67 15.07 6.59 -8.74
CA LEU A 67 14.32 7.55 -7.93
C LEU A 67 12.85 7.56 -8.34
N ASP A 68 11.96 7.24 -7.40
CA ASP A 68 10.52 7.47 -7.54
C ASP A 68 10.10 8.66 -6.66
N PRO A 69 9.90 9.86 -7.22
CA PRO A 69 9.52 11.04 -6.44
C PRO A 69 8.07 11.01 -5.95
N PHE A 70 7.28 10.00 -6.35
CA PHE A 70 5.87 9.81 -5.99
C PHE A 70 5.60 8.34 -5.69
N ALA A 71 6.36 7.78 -4.74
CA ALA A 71 6.45 6.35 -4.47
C ALA A 71 5.12 5.67 -4.21
N GLY A 72 4.11 6.40 -3.72
CA GLY A 72 2.80 5.85 -3.41
C GLY A 72 2.93 4.65 -2.48
N SER A 73 2.24 3.56 -2.80
CA SER A 73 2.37 2.30 -2.03
C SER A 73 3.60 1.45 -2.37
N GLY A 74 4.57 1.97 -3.12
CA GLY A 74 5.85 1.34 -3.39
C GLY A 74 5.92 0.42 -4.62
N THR A 75 5.14 0.68 -5.69
CA THR A 75 5.19 -0.17 -6.90
C THR A 75 6.60 -0.22 -7.48
N VAL A 76 7.26 0.93 -7.66
CA VAL A 76 8.60 0.99 -8.27
C VAL A 76 9.65 0.39 -7.36
N LEU A 77 9.62 0.72 -6.06
CA LEU A 77 10.62 0.26 -5.10
C LEU A 77 10.61 -1.26 -4.95
N LEU A 78 9.43 -1.88 -4.89
CA LEU A 78 9.30 -3.33 -4.82
C LEU A 78 9.75 -4.02 -6.13
N ALA A 79 9.48 -3.42 -7.28
CA ALA A 79 9.97 -3.94 -8.56
C ALA A 79 11.51 -3.85 -8.65
N CYS A 80 12.09 -2.75 -8.16
CA CYS A 80 13.55 -2.58 -8.07
C CYS A 80 14.16 -3.61 -7.11
N GLU A 81 13.57 -3.81 -5.93
CA GLU A 81 14.06 -4.78 -4.95
C GLU A 81 14.02 -6.21 -5.52
N LYS A 82 12.94 -6.58 -6.20
CA LYS A 82 12.83 -7.86 -6.93
C LYS A 82 13.91 -8.02 -8.01
N ALA A 83 14.27 -6.93 -8.69
CA ALA A 83 15.33 -6.90 -9.69
C ALA A 83 16.75 -6.79 -9.08
N GLY A 84 16.88 -6.67 -7.76
CA GLY A 84 18.17 -6.47 -7.09
C GLY A 84 18.80 -5.10 -7.34
N LEU A 85 17.99 -4.08 -7.63
CA LEU A 85 18.40 -2.71 -7.92
C LEU A 85 18.21 -1.78 -6.71
N PRO A 86 19.15 -0.87 -6.42
CA PRO A 86 18.95 0.14 -5.41
C PRO A 86 17.92 1.17 -5.88
N SER A 87 17.04 1.59 -4.97
CA SER A 87 16.01 2.58 -5.26
C SER A 87 15.74 3.49 -4.06
N VAL A 88 15.24 4.69 -4.35
CA VAL A 88 14.83 5.69 -3.37
C VAL A 88 13.43 6.17 -3.74
N GLY A 89 12.54 6.22 -2.76
CA GLY A 89 11.18 6.74 -2.94
C GLY A 89 10.91 7.96 -2.07
N VAL A 90 10.17 8.93 -2.63
CA VAL A 90 9.60 10.06 -1.89
C VAL A 90 8.09 9.98 -1.97
N GLU A 91 7.41 10.13 -0.83
CA GLU A 91 5.95 10.17 -0.76
C GLU A 91 5.54 11.20 0.28
N ALA A 92 4.69 12.14 -0.12
CA ALA A 92 4.28 13.25 0.74
C ALA A 92 3.20 12.84 1.75
N HIS A 93 2.34 11.89 1.41
CA HIS A 93 1.26 11.45 2.28
C HIS A 93 1.78 10.47 3.35
N PRO A 94 1.80 10.83 4.65
CA PRO A 94 2.49 10.04 5.68
C PRO A 94 2.01 8.59 5.77
N THR A 95 0.70 8.35 5.72
CA THR A 95 0.15 6.99 5.77
C THR A 95 0.52 6.16 4.54
N VAL A 96 0.58 6.77 3.35
CA VAL A 96 0.93 6.06 2.11
C VAL A 96 2.42 5.74 2.12
N ALA A 97 3.26 6.67 2.58
CA ALA A 97 4.67 6.44 2.83
C ALA A 97 4.90 5.30 3.84
N GLN A 98 4.13 5.25 4.94
CA GLN A 98 4.20 4.17 5.92
C GLN A 98 3.80 2.81 5.31
N ILE A 99 2.77 2.76 4.45
CA ILE A 99 2.41 1.54 3.70
C ILE A 99 3.58 1.09 2.81
N CYS A 100 4.19 2.01 2.08
CA CYS A 100 5.35 1.72 1.23
C CYS A 100 6.51 1.14 2.05
N GLN A 101 6.92 1.85 3.11
CA GLN A 101 8.00 1.42 4.01
C GLN A 101 7.72 0.06 4.63
N THR A 102 6.50 -0.18 5.11
CA THR A 102 6.12 -1.45 5.73
C THR A 102 6.15 -2.60 4.73
N LYS A 103 5.74 -2.38 3.49
CA LYS A 103 5.82 -3.40 2.43
C LYS A 103 7.26 -3.79 2.10
N LEU A 104 8.22 -2.88 2.24
CA LEU A 104 9.66 -3.17 2.08
C LEU A 104 10.24 -3.98 3.24
N LEU A 105 9.51 -4.13 4.36
CA LEU A 105 9.90 -5.01 5.47
C LEU A 105 9.52 -6.48 5.21
N TRP A 106 9.13 -6.84 3.99
CA TRP A 106 8.78 -8.23 3.67
C TRP A 106 9.86 -9.29 3.94
N PRO A 107 11.19 -8.98 3.99
CA PRO A 107 12.19 -9.96 4.39
C PRO A 107 12.17 -10.32 5.89
N SER A 108 11.29 -9.70 6.69
CA SER A 108 11.19 -9.94 8.13
C SER A 108 10.79 -11.38 8.47
N SER A 109 11.14 -11.80 9.70
CA SER A 109 10.80 -13.12 10.25
C SER A 109 9.28 -13.32 10.28
N VAL A 110 8.84 -14.46 9.73
CA VAL A 110 7.43 -14.89 9.79
C VAL A 110 7.04 -15.24 11.22
N ASP A 111 7.95 -15.85 11.98
CA ASP A 111 7.69 -16.25 13.37
C ASP A 111 7.47 -15.02 14.25
N ASP A 112 8.31 -13.99 14.11
CA ASP A 112 8.17 -12.73 14.86
C ASP A 112 6.85 -12.03 14.51
N PHE A 113 6.48 -12.02 13.23
CA PHE A 113 5.19 -11.48 12.78
C PHE A 113 4.01 -12.23 13.39
N VAL A 114 4.04 -13.56 13.38
CA VAL A 114 2.97 -14.40 13.95
C VAL A 114 2.89 -14.20 15.46
N GLU A 115 4.01 -14.22 16.17
CA GLU A 115 4.05 -14.03 17.62
C GLU A 115 3.50 -12.65 18.01
N PHE A 116 3.90 -11.59 17.30
CA PHE A 116 3.38 -10.24 17.53
C PHE A 116 1.87 -10.15 17.24
N ALA A 117 1.42 -10.73 16.12
CA ALA A 117 0.01 -10.76 15.75
C ALA A 117 -0.85 -11.49 16.80
N GLU A 118 -0.36 -12.62 17.31
CA GLU A 118 -1.02 -13.37 18.38
C GLU A 118 -1.05 -12.58 19.70
N SER A 119 0.01 -11.86 20.03
CA SER A 119 0.06 -10.98 21.19
C SER A 119 -1.01 -9.88 21.11
N VAL A 120 -1.09 -9.18 19.98
CA VAL A 120 -2.12 -8.17 19.71
C VAL A 120 -3.52 -8.79 19.78
N HIS A 121 -3.72 -9.97 19.20
CA HIS A 121 -5.01 -10.66 19.22
C HIS A 121 -5.44 -11.08 20.65
N ARG A 122 -4.50 -11.61 21.46
CA ARG A 122 -4.76 -11.92 22.88
C ARG A 122 -5.16 -10.68 23.66
N GLN A 123 -4.42 -9.58 23.51
CA GLN A 123 -4.73 -8.35 24.24
C GLN A 123 -6.07 -7.75 23.80
N ALA A 124 -6.38 -7.79 22.49
CA ALA A 124 -7.65 -7.31 21.96
C ALA A 124 -8.87 -8.01 22.58
N LYS A 125 -8.78 -9.32 22.89
CA LYS A 125 -9.86 -10.08 23.56
C LYS A 125 -10.20 -9.58 24.96
N HIS A 126 -9.25 -8.92 25.63
CA HIS A 126 -9.43 -8.38 26.98
C HIS A 126 -9.90 -6.92 26.97
N LEU A 127 -9.91 -6.26 25.81
CA LEU A 127 -10.38 -4.89 25.68
C LEU A 127 -11.89 -4.85 25.47
N SER A 128 -12.58 -4.07 26.30
CA SER A 128 -14.00 -3.80 26.08
C SER A 128 -14.19 -2.83 24.91
N PRO A 129 -15.21 -3.03 24.05
CA PRO A 129 -15.54 -2.11 22.95
C PRO A 129 -16.02 -0.71 23.38
N ASN A 130 -16.13 -0.46 24.69
CA ASN A 130 -16.87 0.68 25.18
C ASN A 130 -16.03 1.97 25.20
N GLY A 131 -16.66 3.08 24.84
CA GLY A 131 -16.21 4.42 25.21
C GLY A 131 -15.59 5.27 24.10
N VAL A 132 -15.65 4.87 22.83
CA VAL A 132 -15.21 5.72 21.71
C VAL A 132 -16.40 6.12 20.86
N GLU A 133 -16.60 7.44 20.76
CA GLU A 133 -17.57 8.00 19.84
C GLU A 133 -17.03 7.92 18.42
N HIS A 134 -17.78 7.27 17.52
CA HIS A 134 -17.35 7.10 16.13
C HIS A 134 -18.04 8.13 15.22
N PRO A 135 -17.32 8.66 14.22
CA PRO A 135 -17.95 9.46 13.17
C PRO A 135 -19.08 8.69 12.48
N PRO A 136 -20.18 9.36 12.08
CA PRO A 136 -21.33 8.72 11.43
C PRO A 136 -20.97 7.86 10.21
N LEU A 137 -19.88 8.19 9.51
CA LEU A 137 -19.40 7.42 8.37
C LEU A 137 -18.94 6.01 8.77
N LEU A 138 -18.25 5.84 9.90
CA LEU A 138 -17.81 4.52 10.37
C LEU A 138 -18.99 3.66 10.77
N LEU A 139 -19.96 4.23 11.48
CA LEU A 139 -21.19 3.55 11.89
C LEU A 139 -22.04 3.08 10.69
N ARG A 140 -21.96 3.77 9.56
CA ARG A 140 -22.62 3.36 8.30
C ARG A 140 -21.79 2.36 7.47
N SER A 141 -20.49 2.26 7.74
CA SER A 141 -19.56 1.49 6.91
C SER A 141 -19.21 0.12 7.49
N PHE A 142 -19.51 -0.12 8.77
CA PHE A 142 -19.15 -1.36 9.48
C PHE A 142 -20.31 -1.81 10.36
N GLU A 143 -20.48 -3.12 10.49
CA GLU A 143 -21.36 -3.71 11.50
C GLU A 143 -20.82 -3.40 12.90
N ALA A 144 -21.70 -3.24 13.89
CA ALA A 144 -21.31 -2.84 15.24
C ALA A 144 -20.28 -3.79 15.86
N GLU A 145 -20.44 -5.10 15.67
CA GLU A 145 -19.51 -6.11 16.16
C GLU A 145 -18.15 -6.05 15.46
N ALA A 146 -18.13 -5.90 14.12
CA ALA A 146 -16.89 -5.78 13.36
C ALA A 146 -16.13 -4.50 13.73
N LEU A 147 -16.84 -3.38 13.90
CA LEU A 147 -16.26 -2.12 14.33
C LEU A 147 -15.64 -2.23 15.73
N ALA A 148 -16.35 -2.85 16.67
CA ALA A 148 -15.86 -3.13 18.02
C ALA A 148 -14.57 -3.97 18.01
N GLN A 149 -14.51 -5.03 17.19
CA GLN A 149 -13.33 -5.88 17.07
C GLN A 149 -12.15 -5.13 16.45
N LEU A 150 -12.37 -4.39 15.35
CA LEU A 150 -11.33 -3.58 14.71
C LEU A 150 -10.77 -2.52 15.66
N GLU A 151 -11.63 -1.92 16.49
CA GLU A 151 -11.21 -0.95 17.49
C GLU A 151 -10.38 -1.59 18.61
N ALA A 152 -10.81 -2.75 19.12
CA ALA A 152 -10.05 -3.51 20.11
C ALA A 152 -8.68 -3.90 19.57
N MET A 153 -8.59 -4.38 18.32
CA MET A 153 -7.32 -4.70 17.67
C MET A 153 -6.43 -3.47 17.48
N LYS A 154 -7.00 -2.32 17.08
CA LYS A 154 -6.26 -1.06 16.97
C LYS A 154 -5.70 -0.63 18.33
N LYS A 155 -6.51 -0.67 19.39
CA LYS A 155 -6.10 -0.31 20.76
C LYS A 155 -5.01 -1.25 21.29
N ALA A 156 -5.14 -2.55 21.06
CA ALA A 156 -4.13 -3.54 21.42
C ALA A 156 -2.82 -3.31 20.67
N TRP A 157 -2.88 -3.09 19.35
CA TRP A 157 -1.69 -2.77 18.56
C TRP A 157 -0.98 -1.51 19.08
N LEU A 158 -1.72 -0.42 19.35
CA LEU A 158 -1.16 0.81 19.92
C LEU A 158 -0.50 0.60 21.30
N ALA A 159 -0.98 -0.36 22.10
CA ALA A 159 -0.43 -0.67 23.41
C ALA A 159 0.79 -1.60 23.35
N CYS A 160 0.88 -2.45 22.32
CA CYS A 160 1.98 -3.38 22.10
C CYS A 160 3.07 -2.85 21.14
N ASP A 161 2.84 -1.73 20.46
CA ASP A 161 3.77 -1.22 19.44
C ASP A 161 5.18 -0.98 20.00
N ASP A 162 6.10 -1.82 19.55
CA ASP A 162 7.51 -1.83 19.95
C ASP A 162 8.44 -1.27 18.87
N GLN A 163 7.88 -0.67 17.81
CA GLN A 163 8.61 -0.19 16.62
C GLN A 163 9.37 -1.28 15.86
N SER A 164 9.08 -2.56 16.11
CA SER A 164 9.67 -3.67 15.35
C SER A 164 9.08 -3.77 13.94
N PRO A 165 9.78 -4.43 13.00
CA PRO A 165 9.19 -4.79 11.71
C PRO A 165 7.91 -5.63 11.83
N ALA A 166 7.84 -6.51 12.84
CA ALA A 166 6.66 -7.32 13.12
C ALA A 166 5.45 -6.42 13.49
N SER A 167 5.65 -5.43 14.37
CA SER A 167 4.62 -4.45 14.70
C SER A 167 4.12 -3.69 13.47
N ALA A 168 5.03 -3.20 12.62
CA ALA A 168 4.68 -2.49 11.40
C ALA A 168 3.87 -3.39 10.43
N LEU A 169 4.30 -4.64 10.22
CA LEU A 169 3.59 -5.59 9.38
C LEU A 169 2.19 -5.93 9.90
N VAL A 170 2.02 -6.05 11.22
CA VAL A 170 0.70 -6.23 11.85
C VAL A 170 -0.17 -4.99 11.67
N TRP A 171 0.38 -3.78 11.79
CA TRP A 171 -0.33 -2.54 11.47
C TRP A 171 -0.83 -2.52 10.01
N LEU A 172 0.01 -2.94 9.06
CA LEU A 172 -0.38 -3.00 7.65
C LEU A 172 -1.48 -4.05 7.44
N ALA A 173 -1.40 -5.20 8.09
CA ALA A 173 -2.43 -6.23 8.03
C ALA A 173 -3.78 -5.70 8.55
N LEU A 174 -3.80 -5.05 9.73
CA LEU A 174 -4.99 -4.41 10.29
C LEU A 174 -5.57 -3.34 9.35
N THR A 175 -4.69 -2.53 8.74
CA THR A 175 -5.09 -1.48 7.79
C THR A 175 -5.67 -2.07 6.51
N ALA A 176 -5.10 -3.16 6.00
CA ALA A 176 -5.53 -3.84 4.79
C ALA A 176 -6.92 -4.50 4.93
N ILE A 177 -7.26 -5.00 6.12
CA ILE A 177 -8.56 -5.66 6.37
C ILE A 177 -9.72 -4.68 6.57
N LEU A 178 -9.47 -3.38 6.75
CA LEU A 178 -10.54 -2.38 6.89
C LEU A 178 -11.51 -2.39 5.69
N ARG A 179 -10.97 -2.53 4.47
CA ARG A 179 -11.79 -2.57 3.25
C ARG A 179 -12.67 -3.83 3.18
N PRO A 180 -12.16 -5.06 3.37
CA PRO A 180 -12.99 -6.25 3.34
C PRO A 180 -13.98 -6.38 4.51
N CYS A 181 -13.66 -5.89 5.71
CA CYS A 181 -14.58 -5.89 6.85
C CYS A 181 -15.67 -4.81 6.77
N SER A 182 -15.55 -3.85 5.84
CA SER A 182 -16.56 -2.81 5.65
C SER A 182 -17.76 -3.33 4.83
N SER A 183 -18.96 -3.14 5.35
CA SER A 183 -20.24 -3.41 4.65
C SER A 183 -20.51 -2.42 3.51
N ALA A 184 -19.89 -1.24 3.53
CA ALA A 184 -20.06 -0.24 2.49
C ALA A 184 -19.48 -0.70 1.15
N GLY A 185 -20.27 -0.52 0.10
CA GLY A 185 -19.90 -0.72 -1.28
C GLY A 185 -18.75 0.19 -1.66
N THR A 186 -17.97 -0.21 -2.64
CA THR A 186 -16.88 0.61 -3.16
C THR A 186 -17.09 0.77 -4.65
N ALA A 187 -16.93 1.99 -5.17
CA ALA A 187 -16.89 2.17 -6.61
C ALA A 187 -15.65 1.45 -7.20
N GLN A 188 -15.57 1.40 -8.53
CA GLN A 188 -14.35 0.94 -9.24
C GLN A 188 -13.10 1.76 -8.82
N TRP A 189 -13.32 3.00 -8.38
CA TRP A 189 -12.36 3.89 -7.74
C TRP A 189 -12.60 3.96 -6.24
N GLN A 190 -11.54 4.22 -5.46
CA GLN A 190 -11.43 4.04 -4.00
C GLN A 190 -12.53 4.67 -3.11
N TYR A 191 -13.48 5.43 -3.65
CA TYR A 191 -14.60 5.99 -2.92
C TYR A 191 -15.47 4.90 -2.29
N ILE A 192 -15.65 5.02 -0.98
CA ILE A 192 -16.70 4.34 -0.24
C ILE A 192 -18.02 4.88 -0.77
N LEU A 193 -18.94 3.98 -1.10
CA LEU A 193 -20.31 4.27 -1.49
C LEU A 193 -21.19 3.88 -0.29
N PRO A 194 -21.42 4.78 0.69
CA PRO A 194 -22.09 4.41 1.94
C PRO A 194 -23.54 3.95 1.74
N ASN A 195 -24.13 4.32 0.59
CA ASN A 195 -25.50 3.99 0.23
C ASN A 195 -25.62 2.69 -0.58
N LYS A 196 -24.52 1.94 -0.78
CA LYS A 196 -24.53 0.62 -1.42
C LYS A 196 -23.91 -0.37 -0.45
N THR A 197 -24.43 -1.59 -0.38
CA THR A 197 -23.90 -2.64 0.50
C THR A 197 -23.14 -3.68 -0.32
N LYS A 198 -22.01 -4.19 0.19
CA LYS A 198 -21.30 -5.33 -0.43
C LYS A 198 -22.10 -6.62 -0.26
N LYS A 199 -22.02 -7.50 -1.26
CA LYS A 199 -22.63 -8.85 -1.19
C LYS A 199 -21.88 -9.83 -0.27
N LYS A 200 -20.59 -9.57 0.01
CA LYS A 200 -19.75 -10.38 0.90
C LYS A 200 -18.91 -9.45 1.77
N VAL A 201 -18.95 -9.68 3.07
CA VAL A 201 -18.15 -9.03 4.11
C VAL A 201 -17.36 -10.15 4.79
N LEU A 202 -16.07 -9.90 5.06
CA LEU A 202 -15.20 -10.82 5.79
C LEU A 202 -15.44 -10.72 7.30
#